data_AF-A0A137SRJ8-F1
#
_entry.id   AF-A0A137SRJ8-F1
#
_cell.length_a   1.000
_cell.length_b   1.000
_cell.length_c   1.000
_cell.angle_alpha   90.00
_cell.angle_beta   90.00
_cell.angle_gamma   90.00
#
_symmetry.space_group_name_H-M   'P 1'
#
loop_
_entity.id
_entity.type
_entity.pdbx_description
1 polymer ?
#
loop_
_entity_poly.entity_id
_entity_poly.type
_entity_poly.pdbx_seq_one_letter_code
_entity_poly.pdbx_strand_id
1 'polypeptide(L)'
;QGRLDKVKEEKKKVDEENKAKEEATKAVEAAEEAKTQTAYDQAKTKVDALKDGTDKTNLQKRLEEVKKYIDADNAIEALKQKPIADVKEDDINAVQELINKVKEDWRQNLIDDLNIIRTDKKANDQLTEAKNSVAKAEADKTKEAYDNAKAKVDALPNDQNKTDLSGRLGEVDKYIKADDALKDLEGNDIANVTQREIDGAEALINAVKEPWQQGLRDRLATLKTNKAKQVAEDALAQAKTEANQKVESLDKLSPEEKSGYTGRIDQAQNKQEIDSIVLDAEKANAKKKIAGMQNLNDTDRRNADTAVDAANTKAEIDQVVSDAEAKNNSGPKVFDPEHIVSMVVKTQPKLTYTVEEALDLSGLEVTLKDNQEVTKDVAFADFAAYNITTTPANATVLTLADNGKPVALTNGSLQDETQNLTVSANVTPPVPNPPVPNPNPNHPIVDDNDNNNSNEYNRWYIPYWAYSTFTFTPVEISTSEKAETTKKLGTKLVIGSKEI
;
A
#
# COMPACT_ATOMS: atom_id res chain seq x y z
N GLN A 1 61.49 4.30 125.51
CA GLN A 1 60.28 3.78 124.84
C GLN A 1 59.75 4.72 123.74
N GLY A 2 59.22 5.90 124.04
CA GLY A 2 58.50 6.74 123.05
C GLY A 2 59.24 7.23 121.79
N ARG A 3 60.58 7.24 121.74
CA ARG A 3 61.35 7.58 120.50
C ARG A 3 61.46 6.40 119.54
N LEU A 4 61.58 5.17 120.07
CA LEU A 4 61.71 3.95 119.25
C LEU A 4 60.37 3.59 118.59
N ASP A 5 59.27 3.78 119.29
CA ASP A 5 57.93 3.52 118.78
C ASP A 5 57.54 4.52 117.67
N LYS A 6 57.95 5.80 117.80
CA LYS A 6 57.81 6.80 116.72
C LYS A 6 58.58 6.44 115.45
N VAL A 7 59.84 6.01 115.59
CA VAL A 7 60.66 5.61 114.43
C VAL A 7 60.10 4.37 113.74
N LYS A 8 59.55 3.41 114.50
CA LYS A 8 58.87 2.23 113.93
C LYS A 8 57.61 2.60 113.16
N GLU A 9 56.82 3.53 113.68
CA GLU A 9 55.61 4.02 113.02
C GLU A 9 55.92 4.84 111.76
N GLU A 10 56.93 5.72 111.81
CA GLU A 10 57.42 6.46 110.64
C GLU A 10 57.98 5.52 109.56
N LYS A 11 58.75 4.50 109.95
CA LYS A 11 59.25 3.49 109.01
C LYS A 11 58.11 2.72 108.35
N LYS A 12 57.13 2.24 109.13
CA LYS A 12 55.95 1.55 108.60
C LYS A 12 55.19 2.42 107.58
N LYS A 13 55.04 3.71 107.88
CA LYS A 13 54.37 4.67 106.99
C LYS A 13 55.14 4.89 105.69
N VAL A 14 56.47 4.95 105.75
CA VAL A 14 57.34 5.04 104.57
C VAL A 14 57.30 3.75 103.75
N ASP A 15 57.27 2.58 104.39
CA ASP A 15 57.18 1.28 103.72
C ASP A 15 55.83 1.11 103.00
N GLU A 16 54.72 1.53 103.62
CA GLU A 16 53.38 1.56 103.01
C GLU A 16 53.31 2.54 101.83
N GLU A 17 53.91 3.74 101.96
CA GLU A 17 53.99 4.74 100.89
C GLU A 17 54.82 4.23 99.69
N ASN A 18 55.95 3.56 99.94
CA ASN A 18 56.77 2.96 98.89
C ASN A 18 56.06 1.80 98.19
N LYS A 19 55.34 0.95 98.93
CA LYS A 19 54.55 -0.14 98.34
C LYS A 19 53.45 0.41 97.42
N ALA A 20 52.72 1.44 97.86
CA ALA A 20 51.70 2.09 97.03
C ALA A 20 52.30 2.67 95.74
N LYS A 21 53.48 3.28 95.81
CA LYS A 21 54.20 3.78 94.62
C LYS A 21 54.57 2.66 93.64
N GLU A 22 55.04 1.52 94.14
CA GLU A 22 55.39 0.38 93.30
C GLU A 22 54.15 -0.21 92.62
N GLU A 23 53.04 -0.34 93.34
CA GLU A 23 51.77 -0.82 92.79
C GLU A 23 51.17 0.13 91.75
N ALA A 24 51.27 1.44 91.97
CA ALA A 24 50.85 2.46 91.01
C ALA A 24 51.73 2.45 89.76
N THR A 25 53.05 2.31 89.92
CA THR A 25 54.01 2.23 88.81
C THR A 25 53.72 1.02 87.91
N LYS A 26 53.56 -0.16 88.51
CA LYS A 26 53.18 -1.39 87.77
C LYS A 26 51.85 -1.25 87.06
N ALA A 27 50.89 -0.56 87.66
CA ALA A 27 49.60 -0.34 87.02
C ALA A 27 49.70 0.61 85.81
N VAL A 28 50.52 1.66 85.88
CA VAL A 28 50.79 2.54 84.73
C VAL A 28 51.53 1.79 83.63
N GLU A 29 52.52 0.96 83.96
CA GLU A 29 53.20 0.10 82.98
C GLU A 29 52.22 -0.85 82.28
N ALA A 30 51.31 -1.48 83.03
CA ALA A 30 50.26 -2.30 82.45
C ALA A 30 49.30 -1.50 81.55
N ALA A 31 48.99 -0.25 81.91
CA ALA A 31 48.16 0.63 81.09
C ALA A 31 48.87 1.07 79.79
N GLU A 32 50.18 1.31 79.85
CA GLU A 32 50.99 1.63 78.66
C GLU A 32 51.15 0.44 77.71
N GLU A 33 51.22 -0.78 78.25
CA GLU A 33 51.28 -1.99 77.45
C GLU A 33 49.92 -2.30 76.81
N ALA A 34 48.86 -2.34 77.62
CA ALA A 34 47.53 -2.72 77.17
C ALA A 34 46.83 -1.63 76.34
N LYS A 35 47.07 -0.34 76.64
CA LYS A 35 46.44 0.82 76.00
C LYS A 35 44.91 0.73 75.92
N THR A 36 44.28 0.20 76.96
CA THR A 36 42.82 0.09 77.06
C THR A 36 42.27 1.04 78.11
N GLN A 37 41.02 1.46 77.93
CA GLN A 37 40.31 2.29 78.90
C GLN A 37 40.27 1.63 80.30
N THR A 38 40.03 0.32 80.36
CA THR A 38 40.02 -0.44 81.62
C THR A 38 41.34 -0.37 82.37
N ALA A 39 42.47 -0.59 81.68
CA ALA A 39 43.79 -0.54 82.32
C ALA A 39 44.16 0.89 82.75
N TYR A 40 43.80 1.89 81.94
CA TYR A 40 43.95 3.30 82.30
C TYR A 40 43.18 3.66 83.58
N ASP A 41 41.91 3.28 83.70
CA ASP A 41 41.08 3.60 84.86
C ASP A 41 41.61 2.95 86.14
N GLN A 42 42.08 1.71 86.05
CA GLN A 42 42.73 1.00 87.16
C GLN A 42 44.02 1.69 87.61
N ALA A 43 44.87 2.08 86.66
CA ALA A 43 46.12 2.78 86.95
C ALA A 43 45.86 4.17 87.52
N LYS A 44 44.91 4.91 86.94
CA LYS A 44 44.49 6.23 87.40
C LYS A 44 44.01 6.20 88.85
N THR A 45 43.19 5.22 89.21
CA THR A 45 42.72 5.04 90.60
C THR A 45 43.87 4.89 91.58
N LYS A 46 44.88 4.09 91.25
CA LYS A 46 46.06 3.88 92.10
C LYS A 46 46.98 5.10 92.17
N VAL A 47 47.19 5.78 91.04
CA VAL A 47 48.02 7.00 90.98
C VAL A 47 47.37 8.14 91.77
N ASP A 48 46.05 8.30 91.68
CA ASP A 48 45.33 9.35 92.40
C ASP A 48 45.36 9.14 93.92
N ALA A 49 45.46 7.89 94.38
CA ALA A 49 45.61 7.52 95.80
C ALA A 49 47.01 7.82 96.37
N LEU A 50 48.01 8.13 95.55
CA LEU A 50 49.34 8.52 96.02
C LEU A 50 49.33 9.91 96.66
N LYS A 51 50.26 10.11 97.61
CA LYS A 51 50.56 11.44 98.14
C LYS A 51 51.14 12.35 97.04
N ASP A 52 50.83 13.63 97.11
CA ASP A 52 51.33 14.60 96.15
C ASP A 52 52.86 14.73 96.21
N GLY A 53 53.47 14.73 95.02
CA GLY A 53 54.91 14.76 94.84
C GLY A 53 55.29 14.39 93.41
N THR A 54 56.60 14.42 93.14
CA THR A 54 57.18 14.23 91.81
C THR A 54 56.77 12.90 91.15
N ASP A 55 56.74 11.80 91.92
CA ASP A 55 56.37 10.48 91.40
C ASP A 55 54.94 10.45 90.86
N LYS A 56 53.98 10.99 91.63
CA LYS A 56 52.58 11.09 91.22
C LYS A 56 52.44 11.94 89.96
N THR A 57 53.08 13.10 89.91
CA THR A 57 53.06 13.98 88.73
C THR A 57 53.63 13.29 87.49
N ASN A 58 54.72 12.51 87.64
CA ASN A 58 55.32 11.77 86.53
C ASN A 58 54.42 10.62 86.03
N LEU A 59 53.81 9.87 86.96
CA LEU A 59 52.85 8.81 86.62
C LEU A 59 51.58 9.37 85.96
N GLN A 60 51.11 10.54 86.40
CA GLN A 60 49.97 11.24 85.77
C GLN A 60 50.29 11.64 84.33
N LYS A 61 51.48 12.20 84.06
CA LYS A 61 51.91 12.51 82.68
C LYS A 61 51.97 11.27 81.78
N ARG A 62 52.49 10.15 82.31
CA ARG A 62 52.49 8.87 81.59
C ARG A 62 51.07 8.41 81.26
N LEU A 63 50.15 8.51 82.23
CA LEU A 63 48.73 8.22 81.99
C LEU A 63 48.08 9.17 80.99
N GLU A 64 48.42 10.45 80.96
CA GLU A 64 47.93 11.39 79.95
C GLU A 64 48.32 10.94 78.53
N GLU A 65 49.54 10.43 78.31
CA GLU A 65 49.94 9.85 77.02
C GLU A 65 49.12 8.59 76.67
N VAL A 66 48.86 7.71 77.64
CA VAL A 66 47.99 6.53 77.44
C VAL A 66 46.58 6.96 77.05
N LYS A 67 46.04 8.01 77.69
CA LYS A 67 44.69 8.53 77.40
C LYS A 67 44.59 9.09 75.98
N LYS A 68 45.60 9.81 75.50
CA LYS A 68 45.65 10.31 74.12
C LYS A 68 45.58 9.18 73.09
N TYR A 69 46.30 8.08 73.34
CA TYR A 69 46.22 6.88 72.49
C TYR A 69 44.81 6.31 72.46
N ILE A 70 44.21 6.07 73.64
CA ILE A 70 42.86 5.50 73.77
C ILE A 70 41.82 6.39 73.07
N ASP A 71 41.93 7.71 73.20
CA ASP A 71 41.02 8.65 72.56
C ASP A 71 41.10 8.61 71.02
N ALA A 72 42.32 8.50 70.47
CA ALA A 72 42.53 8.34 69.03
C ALA A 72 42.01 6.99 68.53
N ASP A 73 42.29 5.90 69.25
CA ASP A 73 41.86 4.53 68.93
C ASP A 73 40.32 4.42 68.94
N ASN A 74 39.67 4.91 69.99
CA ASN A 74 38.20 4.97 70.07
C ASN A 74 37.59 5.78 68.92
N ALA A 75 38.24 6.86 68.49
CA ALA A 75 37.76 7.66 67.37
C ALA A 75 37.92 6.96 66.02
N ILE A 76 39.00 6.18 65.83
CA ILE A 76 39.17 5.28 64.67
C ILE A 76 38.08 4.21 64.68
N GLU A 77 37.84 3.55 65.81
CA GLU A 77 36.81 2.52 65.91
C GLU A 77 35.42 3.09 65.63
N ALA A 78 35.12 4.31 66.11
CA ALA A 78 33.89 4.99 65.76
C ALA A 78 33.76 5.25 64.25
N LEU A 79 34.85 5.55 63.54
CA LEU A 79 34.84 5.66 62.08
C LEU A 79 34.59 4.31 61.39
N LYS A 80 35.22 3.23 61.85
CA LYS A 80 35.05 1.87 61.28
C LYS A 80 33.60 1.39 61.39
N GLN A 81 32.86 1.81 62.41
CA GLN A 81 31.46 1.47 62.59
C GLN A 81 30.49 2.29 61.73
N LYS A 82 30.93 3.43 61.18
CA LYS A 82 30.09 4.23 60.28
C LYS A 82 30.03 3.55 58.91
N PRO A 83 28.87 3.56 58.22
CA PRO A 83 28.83 3.22 56.80
C PRO A 83 29.83 4.10 56.04
N ILE A 84 30.66 3.49 55.19
CA ILE A 84 31.77 4.19 54.52
C ILE A 84 31.29 5.40 53.70
N ALA A 85 30.06 5.35 53.17
CA ALA A 85 29.43 6.44 52.44
C ALA A 85 29.13 7.68 53.32
N ASP A 86 28.96 7.50 54.63
CA ASP A 86 28.63 8.56 55.59
C ASP A 86 29.87 9.15 56.28
N VAL A 87 31.03 8.50 56.16
CA VAL A 87 32.31 9.02 56.66
C VAL A 87 32.63 10.32 55.93
N LYS A 88 33.02 11.37 56.64
CA LYS A 88 33.42 12.66 56.02
C LYS A 88 34.93 12.83 56.09
N GLU A 89 35.49 13.55 55.12
CA GLU A 89 36.92 13.90 55.15
C GLU A 89 37.27 14.70 56.42
N ASP A 90 36.35 15.55 56.88
CA ASP A 90 36.49 16.27 58.15
C ASP A 90 36.59 15.32 59.36
N ASP A 91 35.86 14.20 59.36
CA ASP A 91 35.95 13.22 60.45
C ASP A 91 37.32 12.52 60.43
N ILE A 92 37.83 12.15 59.24
CA ILE A 92 39.16 11.55 59.06
C ILE A 92 40.26 12.52 59.52
N ASN A 93 40.13 13.80 59.18
CA ASN A 93 41.07 14.84 59.58
C ASN A 93 41.05 15.08 61.10
N ALA A 94 39.86 15.09 61.73
CA ALA A 94 39.74 15.19 63.18
C ALA A 94 40.44 14.03 63.90
N VAL A 95 40.31 12.80 63.40
CA VAL A 95 41.03 11.64 63.93
C VAL A 95 42.54 11.77 63.71
N GLN A 96 42.98 12.23 62.55
CA GLN A 96 44.39 12.49 62.28
C GLN A 96 44.99 13.48 63.28
N GLU A 97 44.26 14.53 63.68
CA GLU A 97 44.70 15.47 64.70
C GLU A 97 44.85 14.84 66.09
N LEU A 98 43.98 13.88 66.46
CA LEU A 98 44.12 13.11 67.70
C LEU A 98 45.37 12.22 67.66
N ILE A 99 45.59 11.51 66.56
CA ILE A 99 46.78 10.67 66.33
C ILE A 99 48.06 11.50 66.42
N ASN A 100 48.06 12.72 65.88
CA ASN A 100 49.23 13.61 65.93
C ASN A 100 49.61 14.04 67.36
N LYS A 101 48.69 13.96 68.32
CA LYS A 101 48.95 14.22 69.75
C LYS A 101 49.49 12.99 70.48
N VAL A 102 49.36 11.80 69.91
CA VAL A 102 49.88 10.55 70.49
C VAL A 102 51.39 10.52 70.37
N LYS A 103 52.04 9.97 71.41
CA LYS A 103 53.48 9.70 71.42
C LYS A 103 53.94 9.01 70.12
N GLU A 104 55.02 9.49 69.53
CA GLU A 104 55.50 9.07 68.21
C GLU A 104 55.74 7.55 68.10
N ASP A 105 56.37 6.94 69.10
CA ASP A 105 56.63 5.49 69.12
C ASP A 105 55.35 4.62 69.18
N TRP A 106 54.19 5.22 69.48
CA TRP A 106 52.93 4.49 69.67
C TRP A 106 51.94 4.66 68.52
N ARG A 107 52.11 5.68 67.67
CA ARG A 107 51.04 6.08 66.73
C ARG A 107 51.00 5.31 65.41
N GLN A 108 51.99 4.48 65.10
CA GLN A 108 52.12 3.84 63.77
C GLN A 108 50.89 2.99 63.41
N ASN A 109 50.45 2.10 64.30
CA ASN A 109 49.28 1.25 64.05
C ASN A 109 48.00 2.08 63.83
N LEU A 110 47.83 3.18 64.57
CA LEU A 110 46.70 4.10 64.41
C LEU A 110 46.73 4.81 63.04
N ILE A 111 47.94 5.19 62.57
CA ILE A 111 48.14 5.77 61.23
C ILE A 111 47.75 4.75 60.15
N ASP A 112 48.20 3.50 60.28
CA ASP A 112 47.92 2.45 59.31
C ASP A 112 46.40 2.17 59.24
N ASP A 113 45.73 2.06 60.38
CA ASP A 113 44.28 1.90 60.47
C ASP A 113 43.52 3.08 59.84
N LEU A 114 43.92 4.33 60.12
CA LEU A 114 43.29 5.50 59.52
C LEU A 114 43.53 5.57 58.01
N ASN A 115 44.70 5.15 57.54
CA ASN A 115 45.03 5.11 56.11
C ASN A 115 44.19 4.08 55.34
N ILE A 116 43.85 2.95 55.96
CA ILE A 116 42.90 1.98 55.38
C ILE A 116 41.53 2.65 55.18
N ILE A 117 40.99 3.29 56.22
CA ILE A 117 39.69 4.01 56.15
C ILE A 117 39.73 5.09 55.06
N ARG A 118 40.80 5.87 55.00
CA ARG A 118 40.99 6.91 53.97
C ARG A 118 41.02 6.32 52.55
N THR A 119 41.67 5.18 52.37
CA THR A 119 41.74 4.49 51.08
C THR A 119 40.37 3.94 50.66
N ASP A 120 39.66 3.29 51.58
CA ASP A 120 38.32 2.76 51.36
C ASP A 120 37.32 3.87 51.04
N LYS A 121 37.42 5.00 51.75
CA LYS A 121 36.58 6.17 51.51
C LYS A 121 36.79 6.72 50.10
N LYS A 122 38.05 6.90 49.69
CA LYS A 122 38.39 7.38 48.35
C LYS A 122 37.86 6.44 47.27
N ALA A 123 38.00 5.13 47.45
CA ALA A 123 37.47 4.14 46.50
C ALA A 123 35.93 4.20 46.42
N ASN A 124 35.25 4.36 47.56
CA ASN A 124 33.79 4.51 47.61
C ASN A 124 33.31 5.80 46.91
N ASP A 125 34.03 6.91 47.06
CA ASP A 125 33.71 8.17 46.38
C ASP A 125 33.86 8.05 44.86
N GLN A 126 34.97 7.46 44.41
CA GLN A 126 35.19 7.20 42.99
C GLN A 126 34.07 6.32 42.41
N LEU A 127 33.67 5.28 43.13
CA LEU A 127 32.55 4.42 42.72
C LEU A 127 31.23 5.19 42.64
N THR A 128 30.96 6.06 43.60
CA THR A 128 29.75 6.90 43.65
C THR A 128 29.71 7.88 42.48
N GLU A 129 30.83 8.55 42.20
CA GLU A 129 30.93 9.46 41.06
C GLU A 129 30.76 8.76 39.72
N ALA A 130 31.34 7.56 39.56
CA ALA A 130 31.18 6.74 38.37
C ALA A 130 29.71 6.31 38.18
N LYS A 131 29.05 5.83 39.24
CA LYS A 131 27.61 5.48 39.22
C LYS A 131 26.74 6.65 38.78
N ASN A 132 26.97 7.84 39.34
CA ASN A 132 26.23 9.05 39.00
C ASN A 132 26.47 9.47 37.54
N SER A 133 27.70 9.33 37.06
CA SER A 133 28.04 9.72 35.69
C SER A 133 27.47 8.76 34.66
N VAL A 134 27.46 7.45 34.95
CA VAL A 134 26.76 6.46 34.10
C VAL A 134 25.26 6.72 34.07
N ALA A 135 24.64 6.99 35.21
CA ALA A 135 23.21 7.34 35.24
C ALA A 135 22.91 8.59 34.39
N LYS A 136 23.78 9.60 34.43
CA LYS A 136 23.69 10.78 33.55
C LYS A 136 23.84 10.41 32.07
N ALA A 137 24.82 9.57 31.72
CA ALA A 137 25.00 9.11 30.34
C ALA A 137 23.78 8.32 29.81
N GLU A 138 23.14 7.53 30.66
CA GLU A 138 21.90 6.81 30.30
C GLU A 138 20.69 7.74 30.13
N ALA A 139 20.62 8.82 30.90
CA ALA A 139 19.57 9.82 30.78
C ALA A 139 19.76 10.64 29.50
N ASP A 140 20.93 11.26 29.36
CA ASP A 140 21.24 12.21 28.29
C ASP A 140 21.48 11.53 26.94
N LYS A 141 22.08 10.33 26.94
CA LYS A 141 22.46 9.54 25.76
C LYS A 141 23.28 10.34 24.74
N THR A 142 24.09 11.26 25.22
CA THR A 142 25.00 12.06 24.41
C THR A 142 26.42 11.49 24.47
N LYS A 143 27.20 11.75 23.42
CA LYS A 143 28.61 11.34 23.38
C LYS A 143 29.45 11.99 24.49
N GLU A 144 29.19 13.26 24.82
CA GLU A 144 29.87 13.95 25.92
C GLU A 144 29.61 13.28 27.28
N ALA A 145 28.34 12.96 27.58
CA ALA A 145 28.00 12.29 28.83
C ALA A 145 28.60 10.87 28.91
N TYR A 146 28.60 10.14 27.79
CA TYR A 146 29.26 8.83 27.66
C TYR A 146 30.77 8.92 27.93
N ASP A 147 31.49 9.83 27.26
CA ASP A 147 32.94 9.96 27.39
C ASP A 147 33.34 10.32 28.83
N ASN A 148 32.59 11.24 29.46
CA ASN A 148 32.78 11.62 30.86
C ASN A 148 32.55 10.45 31.83
N ALA A 149 31.49 9.67 31.63
CA ALA A 149 31.19 8.51 32.44
C ALA A 149 32.23 7.39 32.25
N LYS A 150 32.63 7.15 31.00
CA LYS A 150 33.64 6.16 30.63
C LYS A 150 34.98 6.45 31.31
N ALA A 151 35.45 7.68 31.30
CA ALA A 151 36.69 8.06 31.98
C ALA A 151 36.68 7.71 33.48
N LYS A 152 35.55 7.94 34.16
CA LYS A 152 35.39 7.61 35.59
C LYS A 152 35.28 6.10 35.84
N VAL A 153 34.57 5.37 34.99
CA VAL A 153 34.48 3.90 35.10
C VAL A 153 35.83 3.24 34.83
N ASP A 154 36.59 3.72 33.84
CA ASP A 154 37.92 3.20 33.51
C ASP A 154 38.92 3.37 34.66
N ALA A 155 38.76 4.43 35.46
CA ALA A 155 39.57 4.71 36.65
C ALA A 155 39.26 3.82 37.87
N LEU A 156 38.16 3.06 37.86
CA LEU A 156 37.82 2.15 38.96
C LEU A 156 38.73 0.90 38.98
N PRO A 157 38.91 0.28 40.16
CA PRO A 157 39.49 -1.05 40.27
C PRO A 157 38.75 -2.09 39.41
N ASN A 158 39.45 -3.10 38.93
CA ASN A 158 38.85 -4.16 38.12
C ASN A 158 38.05 -5.13 39.01
N ASP A 159 36.76 -4.84 39.16
CA ASP A 159 35.81 -5.62 39.94
C ASP A 159 34.45 -5.78 39.21
N GLN A 160 33.46 -6.36 39.91
CA GLN A 160 32.11 -6.52 39.38
C GLN A 160 31.43 -5.17 39.12
N ASN A 161 31.64 -4.16 39.97
CA ASN A 161 31.02 -2.85 39.80
C ASN A 161 31.49 -2.19 38.49
N LYS A 162 32.79 -2.22 38.20
CA LYS A 162 33.36 -1.72 36.95
C LYS A 162 32.80 -2.47 35.75
N THR A 163 32.68 -3.79 35.87
CA THR A 163 32.11 -4.65 34.81
C THR A 163 30.65 -4.27 34.51
N ASP A 164 29.82 -4.13 35.55
CA ASP A 164 28.40 -3.78 35.42
C ASP A 164 28.22 -2.36 34.83
N LEU A 165 28.98 -1.39 35.32
CA LEU A 165 28.95 -0.01 34.81
C LEU A 165 29.44 0.08 33.35
N SER A 166 30.46 -0.70 32.99
CA SER A 166 30.94 -0.79 31.60
C SER A 166 29.89 -1.41 30.67
N GLY A 167 29.17 -2.44 31.13
CA GLY A 167 28.06 -3.03 30.39
C GLY A 167 26.93 -2.02 30.13
N ARG A 168 26.56 -1.24 31.15
CA ARG A 168 25.58 -0.14 31.02
C ARG A 168 26.02 0.92 30.02
N LEU A 169 27.29 1.32 30.05
CA LEU A 169 27.84 2.23 29.04
C LEU A 169 27.84 1.64 27.64
N GLY A 170 28.03 0.33 27.50
CA GLY A 170 27.90 -0.36 26.21
C GLY A 170 26.51 -0.18 25.58
N GLU A 171 25.44 -0.18 26.38
CA GLU A 171 24.09 0.12 25.89
C GLU A 171 23.92 1.58 25.45
N VAL A 172 24.55 2.52 26.16
CA VAL A 172 24.55 3.94 25.78
C VAL A 172 25.29 4.15 24.45
N ASP A 173 26.44 3.50 24.27
CA ASP A 173 27.22 3.56 23.03
C ASP A 173 26.43 3.03 21.82
N LYS A 174 25.70 1.91 21.98
CA LYS A 174 24.81 1.39 20.93
C LYS A 174 23.75 2.42 20.52
N TYR A 175 23.13 3.09 21.50
CA TYR A 175 22.15 4.14 21.21
C TYR A 175 22.77 5.30 20.44
N ILE A 176 23.92 5.81 20.89
CA ILE A 176 24.62 6.93 20.25
C ILE A 176 24.96 6.58 18.80
N LYS A 177 25.49 5.38 18.54
CA LYS A 177 25.81 4.91 17.18
C LYS A 177 24.57 4.85 16.27
N ALA A 178 23.44 4.37 16.79
CA ALA A 178 22.19 4.33 16.04
C ALA A 178 21.63 5.74 15.76
N ASP A 179 21.74 6.65 16.76
CA ASP A 179 21.31 8.04 16.66
C ASP A 179 22.15 8.85 15.66
N ASP A 180 23.47 8.70 15.71
CA ASP A 180 24.41 9.34 14.78
C ASP A 180 24.19 8.83 13.35
N ALA A 181 24.03 7.51 13.17
CA ALA A 181 23.72 6.94 11.86
C ALA A 181 22.41 7.49 11.28
N LEU A 182 21.37 7.68 12.10
CA LEU A 182 20.12 8.32 11.65
C LEU A 182 20.32 9.80 11.31
N LYS A 183 21.07 10.55 12.12
CA LYS A 183 21.36 11.97 11.84
C LYS A 183 22.10 12.16 10.52
N ASP A 184 23.05 11.29 10.22
CA ASP A 184 23.78 11.33 8.94
C ASP A 184 22.82 11.13 7.77
N LEU A 185 21.85 10.21 7.88
CA LEU A 185 20.83 10.01 6.84
C LEU A 185 19.83 11.16 6.73
N GLU A 186 19.41 11.70 7.86
CA GLU A 186 18.47 12.85 7.91
C GLU A 186 19.11 14.15 7.39
N GLY A 187 20.43 14.28 7.51
CA GLY A 187 21.20 15.41 6.99
C GLY A 187 21.48 15.33 5.48
N ASN A 188 21.29 14.15 4.87
CA ASN A 188 21.52 13.93 3.45
C ASN A 188 20.27 14.23 2.61
N ASP A 189 20.48 14.60 1.35
CA ASP A 189 19.39 14.65 0.38
C ASP A 189 18.76 13.25 0.26
N ILE A 190 17.44 13.17 0.45
CA ILE A 190 16.68 11.93 0.45
C ILE A 190 16.84 11.15 -0.87
N ALA A 191 17.09 11.85 -1.99
CA ALA A 191 17.36 11.20 -3.27
C ALA A 191 18.63 10.34 -3.22
N ASN A 192 19.64 10.77 -2.46
CA ASN A 192 20.94 10.10 -2.33
C ASN A 192 20.95 8.99 -1.27
N VAL A 193 20.02 9.02 -0.32
CA VAL A 193 19.91 7.97 0.71
C VAL A 193 19.59 6.63 0.05
N THR A 194 20.43 5.63 0.31
CA THR A 194 20.31 4.29 -0.26
C THR A 194 19.58 3.33 0.68
N GLN A 195 18.97 2.27 0.13
CA GLN A 195 18.33 1.24 0.94
C GLN A 195 19.32 0.55 1.89
N ARG A 196 20.56 0.35 1.45
CA ARG A 196 21.62 -0.26 2.27
C ARG A 196 21.93 0.56 3.52
N GLU A 197 21.93 1.88 3.41
CA GLU A 197 22.16 2.76 4.56
C GLU A 197 20.98 2.74 5.54
N ILE A 198 19.75 2.73 5.01
CA ILE A 198 18.52 2.56 5.81
C ILE A 198 18.56 1.23 6.58
N ASP A 199 18.89 0.13 5.91
CA ASP A 199 18.99 -1.19 6.52
C ASP A 199 20.12 -1.24 7.58
N GLY A 200 21.22 -0.54 7.32
CA GLY A 200 22.33 -0.39 8.27
C GLY A 200 21.90 0.34 9.55
N ALA A 201 21.19 1.47 9.42
CA ALA A 201 20.63 2.19 10.55
C ALA A 201 19.60 1.33 11.31
N GLU A 202 18.74 0.60 10.60
CA GLU A 202 17.75 -0.30 11.20
C GLU A 202 18.41 -1.42 12.03
N ALA A 203 19.49 -2.01 11.53
CA ALA A 203 20.25 -3.01 12.26
C ALA A 203 20.86 -2.45 13.56
N LEU A 204 21.39 -1.22 13.52
CA LEU A 204 21.91 -0.54 14.70
C LEU A 204 20.80 -0.26 15.72
N ILE A 205 19.64 0.22 15.28
CA ILE A 205 18.47 0.48 16.13
C ILE A 205 17.99 -0.81 16.81
N ASN A 206 17.95 -1.93 16.09
CA ASN A 206 17.54 -3.22 16.65
C ASN A 206 18.54 -3.77 17.68
N ALA A 207 19.78 -3.31 17.69
CA ALA A 207 20.77 -3.67 18.71
C ALA A 207 20.63 -2.84 20.00
N VAL A 208 19.96 -1.69 19.95
CA VAL A 208 19.66 -0.85 21.12
C VAL A 208 18.65 -1.56 22.01
N LYS A 209 18.76 -1.45 23.33
CA LYS A 209 17.76 -2.05 24.24
C LYS A 209 16.35 -1.48 24.05
N GLU A 210 15.34 -2.34 24.14
CA GLU A 210 13.93 -2.07 23.82
C GLU A 210 13.37 -0.73 24.35
N PRO A 211 13.55 -0.34 25.64
CA PRO A 211 12.97 0.91 26.14
C PRO A 211 13.48 2.18 25.45
N TRP A 212 14.59 2.10 24.71
CA TRP A 212 15.24 3.24 24.06
C TRP A 212 15.05 3.26 22.53
N GLN A 213 14.46 2.21 21.95
CA GLN A 213 14.33 2.10 20.49
C GLN A 213 13.25 3.00 19.89
N GLN A 214 12.16 3.28 20.63
CA GLN A 214 10.94 3.86 20.06
C GLN A 214 11.19 5.15 19.27
N GLY A 215 11.88 6.13 19.89
CA GLY A 215 12.16 7.40 19.22
C GLY A 215 13.06 7.27 17.98
N LEU A 216 13.95 6.29 17.95
CA LEU A 216 14.79 6.00 16.78
C LEU A 216 13.98 5.33 15.66
N ARG A 217 13.07 4.39 16.02
CA ARG A 217 12.17 3.72 15.07
C ARG A 217 11.22 4.71 14.40
N ASP A 218 10.68 5.66 15.16
CA ASP A 218 9.77 6.68 14.62
C ASP A 218 10.47 7.60 13.60
N ARG A 219 11.71 7.99 13.89
CA ARG A 219 12.56 8.74 12.95
C ARG A 219 12.88 7.95 11.69
N LEU A 220 13.31 6.69 11.83
CA LEU A 220 13.55 5.80 10.70
C LEU A 220 12.29 5.60 9.83
N ALA A 221 11.13 5.43 10.46
CA ALA A 221 9.85 5.28 9.74
C ALA A 221 9.53 6.53 8.92
N THR A 222 9.74 7.71 9.50
CA THR A 222 9.57 9.00 8.79
C THR A 222 10.52 9.11 7.58
N LEU A 223 11.79 8.74 7.75
CA LEU A 223 12.77 8.70 6.66
C LEU A 223 12.33 7.76 5.54
N LYS A 224 11.86 6.55 5.88
CA LYS A 224 11.33 5.56 4.92
C LYS A 224 10.12 6.11 4.15
N THR A 225 9.19 6.79 4.83
CA THR A 225 8.04 7.43 4.18
C THR A 225 8.47 8.53 3.21
N ASN A 226 9.40 9.40 3.62
CA ASN A 226 9.92 10.45 2.75
C ASN A 226 10.64 9.87 1.52
N LYS A 227 11.41 8.79 1.69
CA LYS A 227 12.05 8.09 0.58
C LYS A 227 11.03 7.51 -0.40
N ALA A 228 9.97 6.87 0.10
CA ALA A 228 8.91 6.33 -0.74
C ALA A 228 8.18 7.44 -1.53
N LYS A 229 7.94 8.58 -0.90
CA LYS A 229 7.35 9.75 -1.56
C LYS A 229 8.25 10.28 -2.68
N GLN A 230 9.55 10.44 -2.43
CA GLN A 230 10.52 10.86 -3.44
C GLN A 230 10.51 9.91 -4.65
N VAL A 231 10.55 8.60 -4.41
CA VAL A 231 10.52 7.59 -5.49
C VAL A 231 9.24 7.70 -6.32
N ALA A 232 8.10 7.98 -5.70
CA ALA A 232 6.84 8.17 -6.41
C ALA A 232 6.85 9.46 -7.26
N GLU A 233 7.43 10.54 -6.75
CA GLU A 233 7.57 11.81 -7.47
C GLU A 233 8.51 11.66 -8.68
N ASP A 234 9.64 10.98 -8.52
CA ASP A 234 10.59 10.69 -9.60
C ASP A 234 9.94 9.83 -10.70
N ALA A 235 9.21 8.78 -10.31
CA ALA A 235 8.48 7.92 -11.24
C ALA A 235 7.40 8.69 -12.02
N LEU A 236 6.70 9.62 -11.37
CA LEU A 236 5.73 10.48 -12.03
C LEU A 236 6.41 11.43 -13.03
N ALA A 237 7.54 12.03 -12.67
CA ALA A 237 8.31 12.90 -13.56
C ALA A 237 8.83 12.14 -14.80
N GLN A 238 9.31 10.91 -14.61
CA GLN A 238 9.70 10.04 -15.71
C GLN A 238 8.50 9.70 -16.62
N ALA A 239 7.37 9.32 -16.02
CA ALA A 239 6.16 9.00 -16.78
C ALA A 239 5.67 10.18 -17.63
N LYS A 240 5.76 11.42 -17.11
CA LYS A 240 5.46 12.65 -17.88
C LYS A 240 6.40 12.81 -19.06
N THR A 241 7.70 12.60 -18.85
CA THR A 241 8.72 12.70 -19.91
C THR A 241 8.45 11.70 -21.03
N GLU A 242 8.20 10.44 -20.69
CA GLU A 242 7.89 9.38 -21.66
C GLU A 242 6.57 9.65 -22.41
N ALA A 243 5.56 10.16 -21.71
CA ALA A 243 4.28 10.52 -22.31
C ALA A 243 4.41 11.69 -23.29
N ASN A 244 5.17 12.73 -22.94
CA ASN A 244 5.44 13.86 -23.83
C ASN A 244 6.15 13.38 -25.11
N GLN A 245 7.14 12.50 -25.01
CA GLN A 245 7.80 11.90 -26.18
C GLN A 245 6.83 11.11 -27.07
N LYS A 246 5.90 10.35 -26.48
CA LYS A 246 4.87 9.62 -27.25
C LYS A 246 3.98 10.60 -28.03
N VAL A 247 3.49 11.65 -27.38
CA VAL A 247 2.66 12.68 -28.04
C VAL A 247 3.43 13.37 -29.17
N GLU A 248 4.70 13.69 -28.95
CA GLU A 248 5.56 14.31 -29.98
C GLU A 248 5.73 13.42 -31.22
N SER A 249 5.74 12.10 -31.05
CA SER A 249 5.88 11.12 -32.14
C SER A 249 4.62 10.95 -33.03
N LEU A 250 3.46 11.50 -32.63
CA LEU A 250 2.21 11.37 -33.38
C LEU A 250 2.26 12.20 -34.68
N ASP A 251 2.13 11.54 -35.83
CA ASP A 251 2.47 12.11 -37.14
C ASP A 251 1.41 13.01 -37.79
N LYS A 252 0.15 12.93 -37.35
CA LYS A 252 -0.97 13.71 -37.91
C LYS A 252 -1.40 14.90 -37.06
N LEU A 253 -0.91 15.00 -35.82
CA LEU A 253 -1.17 16.14 -34.97
C LEU A 253 -0.26 17.31 -35.33
N SER A 254 -0.85 18.51 -35.37
CA SER A 254 -0.09 19.77 -35.51
C SER A 254 0.75 20.05 -34.26
N PRO A 255 1.80 20.88 -34.37
CA PRO A 255 2.57 21.34 -33.20
C PRO A 255 1.70 21.97 -32.11
N GLU A 256 0.68 22.73 -32.49
CA GLU A 256 -0.24 23.39 -31.57
C GLU A 256 -1.11 22.39 -30.80
N GLU A 257 -1.63 21.36 -31.48
CA GLU A 257 -2.39 20.30 -30.83
C GLU A 257 -1.52 19.50 -29.87
N LYS A 258 -0.30 19.13 -30.30
CA LYS A 258 0.68 18.44 -29.45
C LYS A 258 0.97 19.24 -28.20
N SER A 259 1.21 20.54 -28.34
CA SER A 259 1.48 21.44 -27.21
C SER A 259 0.32 21.48 -26.21
N GLY A 260 -0.94 21.40 -26.67
CA GLY A 260 -2.10 21.31 -25.78
C GLY A 260 -2.11 20.03 -24.94
N TYR A 261 -1.73 18.89 -25.52
CA TYR A 261 -1.63 17.63 -24.78
C TYR A 261 -0.44 17.59 -23.83
N THR A 262 0.75 18.04 -24.26
CA THR A 262 1.94 18.08 -23.38
C THR A 262 1.73 19.01 -22.19
N GLY A 263 1.09 20.17 -22.39
CA GLY A 263 0.75 21.08 -21.29
C GLY A 263 -0.20 20.46 -20.25
N ARG A 264 -1.13 19.59 -20.69
CA ARG A 264 -1.99 18.81 -19.77
C ARG A 264 -1.18 17.71 -19.04
N ILE A 265 -0.26 17.03 -19.73
CA ILE A 265 0.61 16.00 -19.13
C ILE A 265 1.48 16.60 -18.03
N ASP A 266 2.06 17.78 -18.27
CA ASP A 266 2.89 18.48 -17.30
C ASP A 266 2.12 18.82 -16.01
N GLN A 267 0.82 19.11 -16.13
CA GLN A 267 -0.09 19.40 -15.02
C GLN A 267 -0.66 18.16 -14.33
N ALA A 268 -0.53 16.97 -14.93
CA ALA A 268 -1.11 15.74 -14.40
C ALA A 268 -0.55 15.39 -13.02
N GLN A 269 -1.41 14.92 -12.12
CA GLN A 269 -1.06 14.62 -10.73
C GLN A 269 -0.73 13.15 -10.49
N ASN A 270 -1.10 12.28 -11.42
CA ASN A 270 -0.92 10.84 -11.30
C ASN A 270 -0.82 10.19 -12.68
N LYS A 271 -0.39 8.93 -12.70
CA LYS A 271 -0.19 8.19 -13.94
C LYS A 271 -1.49 7.95 -14.73
N GLN A 272 -2.63 7.82 -14.05
CA GLN A 272 -3.91 7.57 -14.72
C GLN A 272 -4.35 8.78 -15.57
N GLU A 273 -4.15 10.00 -15.06
CA GLU A 273 -4.38 11.22 -15.81
C GLU A 273 -3.46 11.30 -17.04
N ILE A 274 -2.16 11.01 -16.87
CA ILE A 274 -1.19 10.96 -17.97
C ILE A 274 -1.65 9.96 -19.04
N ASP A 275 -1.97 8.73 -18.66
CA ASP A 275 -2.38 7.67 -19.58
C ASP A 275 -3.65 8.07 -20.36
N SER A 276 -4.60 8.75 -19.70
CA SER A 276 -5.84 9.26 -20.33
C SER A 276 -5.55 10.39 -21.34
N ILE A 277 -4.65 11.32 -21.02
CA ILE A 277 -4.27 12.41 -21.93
C ILE A 277 -3.55 11.87 -23.17
N VAL A 278 -2.67 10.88 -23.01
CA VAL A 278 -1.99 10.22 -24.14
C VAL A 278 -3.01 9.51 -25.03
N LEU A 279 -3.98 8.80 -24.44
CA LEU A 279 -5.03 8.14 -25.21
C LEU A 279 -5.88 9.15 -26.01
N ASP A 280 -6.23 10.31 -25.43
CA ASP A 280 -6.93 11.38 -26.14
C ASP A 280 -6.13 11.86 -27.36
N ALA A 281 -4.81 12.02 -27.22
CA ALA A 281 -3.93 12.42 -28.31
C ALA A 281 -3.84 11.34 -29.40
N GLU A 282 -3.75 10.07 -29.03
CA GLU A 282 -3.75 8.94 -29.95
C GLU A 282 -5.07 8.85 -30.74
N LYS A 283 -6.22 9.04 -30.07
CA LYS A 283 -7.54 9.10 -30.72
C LYS A 283 -7.61 10.24 -31.73
N ALA A 284 -7.19 11.44 -31.35
CA ALA A 284 -7.18 12.59 -32.24
C ALA A 284 -6.28 12.34 -33.47
N ASN A 285 -5.10 11.74 -33.27
CA ASN A 285 -4.20 11.36 -34.35
C ASN A 285 -4.83 10.33 -35.29
N ALA A 286 -5.46 9.29 -34.74
CA ALA A 286 -6.14 8.24 -35.50
C ALA A 286 -7.29 8.78 -36.34
N LYS A 287 -8.14 9.64 -35.77
CA LYS A 287 -9.23 10.31 -36.51
C LYS A 287 -8.69 11.13 -37.68
N LYS A 288 -7.57 11.84 -37.51
CA LYS A 288 -6.93 12.56 -38.62
C LYS A 288 -6.36 11.63 -39.69
N LYS A 289 -5.82 10.46 -39.31
CA LYS A 289 -5.42 9.43 -40.29
C LYS A 289 -6.61 8.96 -41.11
N ILE A 290 -7.71 8.60 -40.43
CA ILE A 290 -8.96 8.13 -41.05
C ILE A 290 -9.56 9.20 -41.97
N ALA A 291 -9.57 10.47 -41.54
CA ALA A 291 -10.05 11.58 -42.36
C ALA A 291 -9.23 11.78 -43.65
N GLY A 292 -7.95 11.42 -43.64
CA GLY A 292 -7.07 11.45 -44.82
C GLY A 292 -7.29 10.30 -45.82
N MET A 293 -8.12 9.30 -45.49
CA MET A 293 -8.40 8.15 -46.36
C MET A 293 -9.37 8.52 -47.48
N GLN A 294 -8.85 8.59 -48.71
CA GLN A 294 -9.58 9.11 -49.88
C GLN A 294 -10.68 8.18 -50.42
N ASN A 295 -10.53 6.87 -50.26
CA ASN A 295 -11.43 5.87 -50.83
C ASN A 295 -12.43 5.32 -49.81
N LEU A 296 -12.35 5.75 -48.54
CA LEU A 296 -13.27 5.34 -47.50
C LEU A 296 -14.60 6.11 -47.66
N ASN A 297 -15.72 5.39 -47.74
CA ASN A 297 -17.04 6.05 -47.83
C ASN A 297 -17.43 6.71 -46.49
N ASP A 298 -18.40 7.62 -46.53
CA ASP A 298 -18.79 8.44 -45.37
C ASP A 298 -19.40 7.64 -44.21
N THR A 299 -20.04 6.50 -44.48
CA THR A 299 -20.61 5.65 -43.43
C THR A 299 -19.51 4.89 -42.70
N ASP A 300 -18.59 4.27 -43.44
CA ASP A 300 -17.45 3.58 -42.85
C ASP A 300 -16.53 4.55 -42.08
N ARG A 301 -16.34 5.78 -42.61
CA ARG A 301 -15.59 6.82 -41.90
C ARG A 301 -16.24 7.18 -40.56
N ARG A 302 -17.55 7.45 -40.55
CA ARG A 302 -18.29 7.76 -39.31
C ARG A 302 -18.26 6.61 -38.31
N ASN A 303 -18.37 5.37 -38.79
CA ASN A 303 -18.29 4.19 -37.94
C ASN A 303 -16.90 4.04 -37.32
N ALA A 304 -15.84 4.25 -38.10
CA ALA A 304 -14.48 4.23 -37.59
C ALA A 304 -14.23 5.36 -36.57
N ASP A 305 -14.67 6.59 -36.84
CA ASP A 305 -14.56 7.70 -35.87
C ASP A 305 -15.27 7.39 -34.55
N THR A 306 -16.46 6.80 -34.60
CA THR A 306 -17.22 6.38 -33.42
C THR A 306 -16.51 5.27 -32.65
N ALA A 307 -15.92 4.31 -33.37
CA ALA A 307 -15.15 3.23 -32.75
C ALA A 307 -13.86 3.75 -32.10
N VAL A 308 -13.18 4.73 -32.70
CA VAL A 308 -12.03 5.41 -32.08
C VAL A 308 -12.45 6.13 -30.79
N ASP A 309 -13.61 6.81 -30.78
CA ASP A 309 -14.12 7.45 -29.57
C ASP A 309 -14.37 6.45 -28.44
N ALA A 310 -14.92 5.28 -28.77
CA ALA A 310 -15.24 4.22 -27.83
C ALA A 310 -14.02 3.43 -27.33
N ALA A 311 -12.88 3.50 -28.03
CA ALA A 311 -11.67 2.78 -27.67
C ALA A 311 -11.13 3.22 -26.30
N ASN A 312 -10.68 2.28 -25.49
CA ASN A 312 -10.09 2.54 -24.17
C ASN A 312 -8.59 2.26 -24.13
N THR A 313 -8.04 1.70 -25.21
CA THR A 313 -6.63 1.33 -25.30
C THR A 313 -6.06 1.69 -26.66
N LYS A 314 -4.73 1.88 -26.70
CA LYS A 314 -4.00 2.07 -27.95
C LYS A 314 -4.24 0.93 -28.95
N ALA A 315 -4.31 -0.31 -28.48
CA ALA A 315 -4.51 -1.48 -29.34
C ALA A 315 -5.86 -1.45 -30.05
N GLU A 316 -6.93 -1.03 -29.37
CA GLU A 316 -8.25 -0.86 -29.99
C GLU A 316 -8.24 0.27 -31.02
N ILE A 317 -7.56 1.39 -30.73
CA ILE A 317 -7.39 2.50 -31.70
C ILE A 317 -6.65 2.00 -32.94
N ASP A 318 -5.52 1.31 -32.75
CA ASP A 318 -4.71 0.78 -33.84
C ASP A 318 -5.51 -0.22 -34.69
N GLN A 319 -6.34 -1.07 -34.06
CA GLN A 319 -7.22 -2.00 -34.77
C GLN A 319 -8.25 -1.26 -35.63
N VAL A 320 -8.90 -0.22 -35.09
CA VAL A 320 -9.89 0.57 -35.84
C VAL A 320 -9.23 1.26 -37.05
N VAL A 321 -8.02 1.82 -36.87
CA VAL A 321 -7.27 2.41 -37.98
C VAL A 321 -6.92 1.36 -39.03
N SER A 322 -6.43 0.19 -38.61
CA SER A 322 -6.12 -0.94 -39.50
C SER A 322 -7.34 -1.40 -40.31
N ASP A 323 -8.50 -1.53 -39.68
CA ASP A 323 -9.75 -1.91 -40.35
C ASP A 323 -10.18 -0.85 -41.37
N ALA A 324 -10.04 0.44 -41.02
CA ALA A 324 -10.32 1.54 -41.92
C ALA A 324 -9.33 1.59 -43.11
N GLU A 325 -8.04 1.33 -42.87
CA GLU A 325 -7.02 1.23 -43.91
C GLU A 325 -7.31 0.09 -44.88
N ALA A 326 -7.69 -1.09 -44.37
CA ALA A 326 -8.07 -2.24 -45.19
C ALA A 326 -9.26 -1.92 -46.11
N LYS A 327 -10.29 -1.25 -45.58
CA LYS A 327 -11.44 -0.78 -46.36
C LYS A 327 -11.06 0.28 -47.38
N ASN A 328 -10.22 1.25 -47.02
CA ASN A 328 -9.71 2.28 -47.94
C ASN A 328 -8.91 1.67 -49.09
N ASN A 329 -8.12 0.63 -48.82
CA ASN A 329 -7.31 -0.06 -49.84
C ASN A 329 -8.14 -0.97 -50.76
N SER A 330 -9.36 -1.33 -50.35
CA SER A 330 -10.29 -2.12 -51.17
C SER A 330 -11.02 -1.29 -52.24
N GLY A 331 -10.85 0.04 -52.24
CA GLY A 331 -11.49 0.96 -53.18
C GLY A 331 -12.99 1.16 -52.92
N PRO A 332 -13.62 2.18 -53.54
CA PRO A 332 -15.08 2.29 -53.53
C PRO A 332 -15.67 1.11 -54.30
N LYS A 333 -16.57 0.36 -53.66
CA LYS A 333 -17.35 -0.66 -54.36
C LYS A 333 -18.25 0.03 -55.40
N VAL A 334 -18.01 -0.22 -56.68
CA VAL A 334 -18.83 0.26 -57.80
C VAL A 334 -19.63 -0.93 -58.33
N PHE A 335 -20.92 -0.70 -58.65
CA PHE A 335 -21.78 -1.74 -59.22
C PHE A 335 -21.14 -2.32 -60.47
N ASP A 336 -20.94 -3.62 -60.48
CA ASP A 336 -20.39 -4.36 -61.61
C ASP A 336 -21.52 -4.92 -62.48
N PRO A 337 -21.85 -4.29 -63.62
CA PRO A 337 -22.93 -4.75 -64.49
C PRO A 337 -22.63 -6.08 -65.19
N GLU A 338 -21.38 -6.56 -65.19
CA GLU A 338 -21.00 -7.85 -65.79
C GLU A 338 -21.20 -9.03 -64.82
N HIS A 339 -21.31 -8.77 -63.51
CA HIS A 339 -21.41 -9.80 -62.47
C HIS A 339 -22.68 -9.68 -61.61
N ILE A 340 -23.83 -9.54 -62.27
CA ILE A 340 -25.14 -9.48 -61.61
C ILE A 340 -25.51 -10.86 -61.05
N VAL A 341 -25.88 -10.91 -59.76
CA VAL A 341 -26.27 -12.15 -59.06
C VAL A 341 -27.72 -12.16 -58.62
N SER A 342 -28.42 -11.02 -58.64
CA SER A 342 -29.85 -10.93 -58.31
C SER A 342 -30.53 -9.80 -59.08
N MET A 343 -31.78 -10.04 -59.47
CA MET A 343 -32.67 -9.09 -60.14
C MET A 343 -34.05 -9.23 -59.47
N VAL A 344 -34.62 -8.11 -59.01
CA VAL A 344 -35.93 -8.08 -58.36
C VAL A 344 -36.76 -6.92 -58.90
N VAL A 345 -38.03 -7.16 -59.24
CA VAL A 345 -38.99 -6.11 -59.63
C VAL A 345 -39.23 -5.19 -58.45
N LYS A 346 -38.84 -3.92 -58.61
CA LYS A 346 -39.00 -2.87 -57.62
C LYS A 346 -40.30 -2.11 -57.80
N THR A 347 -40.59 -1.71 -59.05
CA THR A 347 -41.77 -0.90 -59.39
C THR A 347 -42.55 -1.58 -60.51
N GLN A 348 -43.86 -1.79 -60.32
CA GLN A 348 -44.72 -2.41 -61.32
C GLN A 348 -45.11 -1.41 -62.43
N PRO A 349 -45.21 -1.83 -63.71
CA PRO A 349 -45.69 -0.99 -64.80
C PRO A 349 -47.21 -0.85 -64.75
N LYS A 350 -47.82 -0.24 -65.78
CA LYS A 350 -49.27 -0.34 -65.98
C LYS A 350 -49.64 -1.82 -66.14
N LEU A 351 -50.62 -2.30 -65.37
CA LEU A 351 -51.06 -3.70 -65.36
C LEU A 351 -52.48 -3.92 -65.89
N THR A 352 -53.26 -2.87 -66.12
CA THR A 352 -54.65 -2.97 -66.58
C THR A 352 -54.79 -2.41 -67.99
N TYR A 353 -55.35 -3.20 -68.88
CA TYR A 353 -55.47 -2.91 -70.31
C TYR A 353 -56.84 -3.32 -70.85
N THR A 354 -57.24 -2.71 -71.96
CA THR A 354 -58.30 -3.24 -72.82
C THR A 354 -57.73 -4.12 -73.93
N VAL A 355 -58.52 -5.05 -74.47
CA VAL A 355 -58.13 -5.86 -75.64
C VAL A 355 -57.66 -4.97 -76.80
N GLU A 356 -56.59 -5.38 -77.49
CA GLU A 356 -55.88 -4.64 -78.55
C GLU A 356 -55.06 -3.43 -78.09
N GLU A 357 -55.00 -3.14 -76.79
CA GLU A 357 -54.11 -2.11 -76.26
C GLU A 357 -52.66 -2.61 -76.20
N ALA A 358 -51.71 -1.74 -76.53
CA ALA A 358 -50.28 -2.06 -76.47
C ALA A 358 -49.77 -2.02 -75.02
N LEU A 359 -49.04 -3.06 -74.62
CA LEU A 359 -48.38 -3.16 -73.32
C LEU A 359 -47.41 -1.98 -73.11
N ASP A 360 -47.54 -1.27 -71.98
CA ASP A 360 -46.69 -0.15 -71.62
C ASP A 360 -45.85 -0.48 -70.37
N LEU A 361 -44.58 -0.79 -70.61
CA LEU A 361 -43.60 -1.11 -69.58
C LEU A 361 -42.79 0.10 -69.11
N SER A 362 -43.11 1.32 -69.57
CA SER A 362 -42.32 2.53 -69.25
C SER A 362 -42.19 2.82 -67.75
N GLY A 363 -43.14 2.34 -66.93
CA GLY A 363 -43.12 2.45 -65.47
C GLY A 363 -42.42 1.31 -64.71
N LEU A 364 -41.94 0.27 -65.39
CA LEU A 364 -41.27 -0.88 -64.76
C LEU A 364 -39.83 -0.52 -64.34
N GLU A 365 -39.46 -0.91 -63.13
CA GLU A 365 -38.11 -0.72 -62.57
C GLU A 365 -37.69 -1.99 -61.82
N VAL A 366 -36.42 -2.39 -61.95
CA VAL A 366 -35.84 -3.48 -61.17
C VAL A 366 -34.69 -2.97 -60.30
N THR A 367 -34.48 -3.63 -59.17
CA THR A 367 -33.23 -3.54 -58.40
C THR A 367 -32.35 -4.71 -58.78
N LEU A 368 -31.15 -4.41 -59.28
CA LEU A 368 -30.09 -5.38 -59.51
C LEU A 368 -29.13 -5.40 -58.33
N LYS A 369 -28.50 -6.55 -58.08
CA LYS A 369 -27.41 -6.70 -57.13
C LYS A 369 -26.28 -7.52 -57.75
N ASP A 370 -25.04 -7.04 -57.63
CA ASP A 370 -23.85 -7.74 -58.12
C ASP A 370 -23.25 -8.69 -57.07
N ASN A 371 -22.20 -9.44 -57.47
CA ASN A 371 -21.46 -10.35 -56.59
C ASN A 371 -20.67 -9.65 -55.46
N GLN A 372 -20.58 -8.32 -55.49
CA GLN A 372 -19.95 -7.49 -54.45
C GLN A 372 -20.97 -6.92 -53.45
N GLU A 373 -22.24 -7.34 -53.58
CA GLU A 373 -23.40 -6.89 -52.81
C GLU A 373 -23.80 -5.42 -53.08
N VAL A 374 -23.30 -4.81 -54.16
CA VAL A 374 -23.69 -3.46 -54.56
C VAL A 374 -25.01 -3.54 -55.33
N THR A 375 -25.95 -2.65 -55.01
CA THR A 375 -27.24 -2.59 -55.68
C THR A 375 -27.33 -1.42 -56.64
N LYS A 376 -28.10 -1.59 -57.73
CA LYS A 376 -28.39 -0.55 -58.69
C LYS A 376 -29.83 -0.69 -59.15
N ASP A 377 -30.59 0.38 -59.00
CA ASP A 377 -31.92 0.46 -59.58
C ASP A 377 -31.82 0.85 -61.06
N VAL A 378 -32.56 0.12 -61.89
CA VAL A 378 -32.56 0.23 -63.35
C VAL A 378 -34.00 0.39 -63.81
N ALA A 379 -34.30 1.47 -64.52
CA ALA A 379 -35.61 1.70 -65.13
C ALA A 379 -35.73 0.96 -66.46
N PHE A 380 -36.96 0.69 -66.92
CA PHE A 380 -37.23 -0.05 -68.17
C PHE A 380 -36.45 0.50 -69.38
N ALA A 381 -36.28 1.82 -69.47
CA ALA A 381 -35.53 2.46 -70.55
C ALA A 381 -34.08 1.96 -70.67
N ASP A 382 -33.48 1.54 -69.56
CA ASP A 382 -32.09 1.08 -69.49
C ASP A 382 -31.97 -0.46 -69.51
N PHE A 383 -33.08 -1.21 -69.56
CA PHE A 383 -33.06 -2.67 -69.47
C PHE A 383 -32.15 -3.33 -70.50
N ALA A 384 -32.16 -2.82 -71.74
CA ALA A 384 -31.30 -3.32 -72.80
C ALA A 384 -29.81 -3.17 -72.47
N ALA A 385 -29.40 -2.09 -71.78
CA ALA A 385 -28.00 -1.86 -71.39
C ALA A 385 -27.52 -2.84 -70.31
N TYR A 386 -28.46 -3.38 -69.52
CA TYR A 386 -28.19 -4.39 -68.49
C TYR A 386 -28.55 -5.81 -68.95
N ASN A 387 -28.83 -6.03 -70.24
CA ASN A 387 -29.23 -7.33 -70.80
C ASN A 387 -30.51 -7.94 -70.17
N ILE A 388 -31.43 -7.08 -69.73
CA ILE A 388 -32.74 -7.49 -69.23
C ILE A 388 -33.73 -7.54 -70.39
N THR A 389 -34.44 -8.65 -70.55
CA THR A 389 -35.50 -8.80 -71.56
C THR A 389 -36.83 -9.12 -70.89
N THR A 390 -37.93 -8.69 -71.53
CA THR A 390 -39.30 -8.87 -71.03
C THR A 390 -40.14 -9.70 -72.00
N THR A 391 -40.95 -10.63 -71.50
CA THR A 391 -41.89 -11.41 -72.30
C THR A 391 -43.29 -11.38 -71.64
N PRO A 392 -44.33 -10.84 -72.30
CA PRO A 392 -44.32 -10.16 -73.60
C PRO A 392 -43.44 -8.91 -73.66
N ALA A 393 -42.98 -8.52 -74.86
CA ALA A 393 -42.15 -7.34 -75.06
C ALA A 393 -42.99 -6.05 -74.93
N ASN A 394 -42.36 -4.92 -74.58
CA ASN A 394 -43.03 -3.63 -74.59
C ASN A 394 -43.68 -3.32 -75.95
N ALA A 395 -44.82 -2.64 -75.92
CA ALA A 395 -45.69 -2.37 -77.05
C ALA A 395 -46.32 -3.60 -77.74
N THR A 396 -46.18 -4.81 -77.18
CA THR A 396 -46.95 -5.97 -77.64
C THR A 396 -48.45 -5.69 -77.48
N VAL A 397 -49.21 -5.88 -78.54
CA VAL A 397 -50.68 -5.75 -78.54
C VAL A 397 -51.27 -6.90 -77.73
N LEU A 398 -51.97 -6.57 -76.64
CA LEU A 398 -52.48 -7.56 -75.69
C LEU A 398 -53.82 -8.15 -76.11
N THR A 399 -54.02 -9.42 -75.79
CA THR A 399 -55.25 -10.18 -76.05
C THR A 399 -55.84 -10.73 -74.75
N LEU A 400 -57.06 -11.30 -74.81
CA LEU A 400 -57.64 -12.00 -73.64
C LEU A 400 -56.80 -13.20 -73.17
N ALA A 401 -55.95 -13.77 -74.02
CA ALA A 401 -55.06 -14.88 -73.66
C ALA A 401 -53.89 -14.45 -72.75
N ASP A 402 -53.64 -13.14 -72.64
CA ASP A 402 -52.61 -12.54 -71.79
C ASP A 402 -53.17 -12.15 -70.40
N ASN A 403 -54.49 -12.16 -70.23
CA ASN A 403 -55.14 -11.89 -68.95
C ASN A 403 -54.73 -12.92 -67.89
N GLY A 404 -54.36 -12.45 -66.71
CA GLY A 404 -53.93 -13.28 -65.60
C GLY A 404 -52.49 -13.80 -65.72
N LYS A 405 -51.73 -13.40 -66.75
CA LYS A 405 -50.31 -13.72 -66.90
C LYS A 405 -49.45 -12.50 -66.55
N PRO A 406 -48.29 -12.69 -65.90
CA PRO A 406 -47.35 -11.61 -65.67
C PRO A 406 -46.52 -11.36 -66.93
N VAL A 407 -45.75 -10.27 -66.89
CA VAL A 407 -44.61 -10.06 -67.78
C VAL A 407 -43.41 -10.71 -67.10
N ALA A 408 -42.79 -11.68 -67.76
CA ALA A 408 -41.58 -12.34 -67.27
C ALA A 408 -40.35 -11.53 -67.67
N LEU A 409 -39.46 -11.28 -66.71
CA LEU A 409 -38.17 -10.61 -66.88
C LEU A 409 -37.05 -11.65 -66.82
N THR A 410 -36.05 -11.53 -67.70
CA THR A 410 -34.87 -12.40 -67.68
C THR A 410 -33.58 -11.60 -67.85
N ASN A 411 -32.55 -11.94 -67.08
CA ASN A 411 -31.17 -11.48 -67.26
C ASN A 411 -30.25 -12.69 -67.14
N GLY A 412 -29.81 -13.25 -68.27
CA GLY A 412 -29.11 -14.53 -68.30
C GLY A 412 -29.95 -15.65 -67.66
N SER A 413 -29.50 -16.19 -66.52
CA SER A 413 -30.23 -17.22 -65.75
C SER A 413 -31.14 -16.65 -64.66
N LEU A 414 -31.09 -15.35 -64.39
CA LEU A 414 -31.95 -14.69 -63.40
C LEU A 414 -33.33 -14.45 -63.98
N GLN A 415 -34.37 -14.67 -63.18
CA GLN A 415 -35.76 -14.49 -63.56
C GLN A 415 -36.52 -13.77 -62.45
N ASP A 416 -37.45 -12.91 -62.85
CA ASP A 416 -38.49 -12.37 -61.97
C ASP A 416 -39.73 -12.02 -62.79
N GLU A 417 -40.86 -11.79 -62.14
CA GLU A 417 -42.15 -11.56 -62.81
C GLU A 417 -42.85 -10.31 -62.26
N THR A 418 -43.55 -9.59 -63.14
CA THR A 418 -44.50 -8.57 -62.68
C THR A 418 -45.68 -9.23 -61.97
N GLN A 419 -46.56 -8.44 -61.38
CA GLN A 419 -47.90 -8.93 -61.09
C GLN A 419 -48.66 -9.25 -62.40
N ASN A 420 -49.72 -10.04 -62.27
CA ASN A 420 -50.52 -10.47 -63.41
C ASN A 420 -51.20 -9.29 -64.12
N LEU A 421 -51.15 -9.31 -65.45
CA LEU A 421 -51.89 -8.38 -66.29
C LEU A 421 -53.40 -8.62 -66.17
N THR A 422 -54.17 -7.54 -66.22
CA THR A 422 -55.63 -7.57 -66.33
C THR A 422 -56.02 -7.02 -67.70
N VAL A 423 -56.52 -7.88 -68.60
CA VAL A 423 -56.95 -7.49 -69.95
C VAL A 423 -58.46 -7.68 -70.08
N SER A 424 -59.20 -6.59 -70.23
CA SER A 424 -60.67 -6.60 -70.28
C SER A 424 -61.19 -6.38 -71.70
N ALA A 425 -62.26 -7.09 -72.06
CA ALA A 425 -62.94 -6.90 -73.35
C ALA A 425 -63.57 -5.51 -73.43
N ASN A 426 -63.53 -4.89 -74.61
CA ASN A 426 -64.16 -3.61 -74.86
C ASN A 426 -65.70 -3.79 -74.85
N VAL A 427 -66.38 -3.30 -73.82
CA VAL A 427 -67.84 -3.41 -73.73
C VAL A 427 -68.49 -2.31 -74.58
N THR A 428 -69.12 -2.69 -75.70
CA THR A 428 -70.04 -1.80 -76.42
C THR A 428 -71.34 -1.62 -75.63
N PRO A 429 -71.91 -0.40 -75.52
CA PRO A 429 -73.14 -0.16 -74.75
C PRO A 429 -74.37 -0.87 -75.34
N PRO A 430 -75.39 -1.21 -74.52
CA PRO A 430 -76.50 -2.07 -74.94
C PRO A 430 -77.52 -1.35 -75.85
N VAL A 431 -78.04 -2.06 -76.84
CA VAL A 431 -79.09 -1.59 -77.78
C VAL A 431 -80.49 -1.76 -77.14
N PRO A 432 -81.43 -0.80 -77.29
CA PRO A 432 -82.75 -0.85 -76.64
C PRO A 432 -83.74 -1.81 -77.32
N ASN A 433 -84.61 -2.41 -76.50
CA ASN A 433 -85.65 -3.38 -76.85
C ASN A 433 -86.91 -2.71 -77.44
N PRO A 434 -87.66 -3.31 -78.40
CA PRO A 434 -89.02 -2.88 -78.77
C PRO A 434 -90.13 -3.70 -78.06
N PRO A 435 -91.40 -3.23 -78.08
CA PRO A 435 -92.35 -3.37 -76.97
C PRO A 435 -93.44 -4.45 -77.12
N VAL A 436 -93.95 -4.86 -75.95
CA VAL A 436 -95.09 -5.76 -75.65
C VAL A 436 -96.46 -5.21 -76.08
N PRO A 437 -97.47 -6.10 -76.22
CA PRO A 437 -98.81 -5.79 -75.71
C PRO A 437 -99.38 -6.88 -74.76
N ASN A 438 -99.63 -6.43 -73.52
CA ASN A 438 -100.69 -6.87 -72.58
C ASN A 438 -102.09 -6.66 -73.25
N PRO A 439 -103.28 -7.12 -72.77
CA PRO A 439 -103.59 -7.37 -71.36
C PRO A 439 -104.72 -8.38 -70.97
N ASN A 440 -104.88 -8.51 -69.65
CA ASN A 440 -106.18 -8.47 -68.94
C ASN A 440 -106.84 -9.83 -68.54
N PRO A 441 -107.88 -9.83 -67.68
CA PRO A 441 -107.78 -10.04 -66.23
C PRO A 441 -108.77 -11.12 -65.75
N ASN A 442 -108.65 -11.56 -64.49
CA ASN A 442 -109.78 -11.69 -63.56
C ASN A 442 -109.34 -12.43 -62.28
N HIS A 443 -109.61 -11.78 -61.16
CA HIS A 443 -109.94 -12.36 -59.85
C HIS A 443 -110.96 -13.51 -59.96
N PRO A 444 -111.26 -14.37 -58.94
CA PRO A 444 -110.88 -14.30 -57.50
C PRO A 444 -110.54 -15.66 -56.80
N ILE A 445 -110.01 -15.57 -55.56
CA ILE A 445 -110.34 -16.30 -54.28
C ILE A 445 -110.57 -17.84 -54.37
N VAL A 446 -109.92 -18.75 -53.60
CA VAL A 446 -109.91 -18.95 -52.12
C VAL A 446 -108.79 -19.95 -51.73
N ASP A 447 -108.29 -19.79 -50.49
CA ASP A 447 -107.79 -20.77 -49.49
C ASP A 447 -107.41 -22.21 -49.88
N ASP A 448 -106.22 -22.66 -49.46
CA ASP A 448 -106.15 -23.51 -48.24
C ASP A 448 -104.74 -23.60 -47.61
N ASN A 449 -104.76 -23.77 -46.29
CA ASN A 449 -103.69 -23.85 -45.30
C ASN A 449 -102.70 -25.02 -45.45
N ASP A 450 -101.44 -24.81 -45.06
CA ASP A 450 -100.78 -25.42 -43.87
C ASP A 450 -99.28 -25.07 -43.88
N ASN A 451 -98.72 -24.18 -43.06
CA ASN A 451 -98.55 -24.11 -41.60
C ASN A 451 -97.20 -24.68 -41.09
N ASN A 452 -96.52 -23.82 -40.32
CA ASN A 452 -95.65 -24.09 -39.16
C ASN A 452 -94.11 -24.32 -39.31
N ASN A 453 -93.37 -23.24 -39.05
CA ASN A 453 -92.48 -23.01 -37.89
C ASN A 453 -91.43 -24.07 -37.45
N SER A 454 -90.22 -23.57 -37.20
CA SER A 454 -89.17 -23.97 -36.22
C SER A 454 -89.07 -25.42 -35.73
N ASN A 455 -87.88 -26.03 -35.81
CA ASN A 455 -86.99 -26.27 -34.65
C ASN A 455 -85.77 -27.11 -35.07
N GLU A 456 -84.55 -26.72 -34.70
CA GLU A 456 -83.74 -27.36 -33.63
C GLU A 456 -83.74 -28.90 -33.63
N TYR A 457 -82.57 -29.54 -33.83
CA TYR A 457 -81.81 -30.21 -32.76
C TYR A 457 -80.60 -31.04 -33.26
N ASN A 458 -79.53 -30.97 -32.45
CA ASN A 458 -78.43 -31.93 -32.21
C ASN A 458 -77.45 -32.28 -33.34
N ARG A 459 -76.15 -31.93 -33.22
CA ARG A 459 -75.09 -32.41 -32.27
C ARG A 459 -74.72 -33.88 -32.54
N TRP A 460 -73.44 -34.24 -32.66
CA TRP A 460 -72.45 -34.56 -31.61
C TRP A 460 -71.16 -35.02 -32.35
N TYR A 461 -69.92 -35.06 -31.87
CA TYR A 461 -69.19 -34.68 -30.65
C TYR A 461 -67.76 -35.28 -30.81
N ILE A 462 -66.73 -34.47 -30.52
CA ILE A 462 -65.39 -34.71 -29.89
C ILE A 462 -65.01 -36.20 -29.55
N PRO A 463 -63.71 -36.65 -29.54
CA PRO A 463 -62.59 -35.84 -29.04
C PRO A 463 -61.08 -36.14 -29.33
N TYR A 464 -60.24 -35.22 -28.81
CA TYR A 464 -59.00 -35.36 -28.03
C TYR A 464 -57.61 -35.66 -28.71
N TRP A 465 -56.61 -34.86 -28.28
CA TRP A 465 -55.16 -35.06 -27.92
C TRP A 465 -54.23 -35.96 -28.79
N ALA A 466 -52.93 -35.66 -28.95
CA ALA A 466 -51.96 -35.49 -27.88
C ALA A 466 -50.62 -34.84 -28.33
N TYR A 467 -50.09 -34.01 -27.42
CA TYR A 467 -48.69 -33.71 -27.11
C TYR A 467 -47.61 -33.90 -28.20
N SER A 468 -46.84 -32.85 -28.48
CA SER A 468 -45.39 -32.89 -28.16
C SER A 468 -44.75 -31.50 -28.22
N THR A 469 -44.48 -30.98 -27.02
CA THR A 469 -43.27 -30.25 -26.59
C THR A 469 -42.51 -29.37 -27.59
N PHE A 470 -42.61 -28.06 -27.33
CA PHE A 470 -41.47 -27.15 -27.36
C PHE A 470 -40.32 -27.76 -26.53
N THR A 471 -39.16 -28.01 -27.15
CA THR A 471 -37.89 -28.20 -26.43
C THR A 471 -36.91 -27.15 -26.91
N PHE A 472 -36.56 -26.25 -26.00
CA PHE A 472 -35.33 -25.49 -26.07
C PHE A 472 -34.15 -26.42 -25.76
N THR A 473 -33.02 -26.19 -26.43
CA THR A 473 -31.61 -26.46 -26.07
C THR A 473 -30.83 -27.06 -27.25
N PRO A 474 -29.51 -26.92 -27.30
CA PRO A 474 -28.72 -25.69 -27.21
C PRO A 474 -27.78 -25.58 -28.43
N VAL A 475 -26.99 -24.50 -28.45
CA VAL A 475 -25.83 -24.30 -29.32
C VAL A 475 -24.93 -25.55 -29.36
N GLU A 476 -24.68 -26.11 -30.54
CA GLU A 476 -23.48 -26.92 -30.79
C GLU A 476 -22.38 -26.00 -31.32
N ILE A 477 -21.45 -25.66 -30.43
CA ILE A 477 -20.12 -25.21 -30.83
C ILE A 477 -19.36 -26.45 -31.29
N SER A 478 -19.06 -26.52 -32.58
CA SER A 478 -17.98 -27.38 -33.07
C SER A 478 -16.65 -26.72 -32.72
N THR A 479 -16.08 -27.08 -31.57
CA THR A 479 -14.64 -26.92 -31.33
C THR A 479 -13.96 -28.23 -31.64
N SER A 480 -13.31 -28.29 -32.80
CA SER A 480 -12.24 -29.24 -33.07
C SER A 480 -10.98 -28.48 -33.43
N GLU A 481 -10.18 -28.10 -32.43
CA GLU A 481 -8.73 -28.16 -32.59
C GLU A 481 -8.01 -28.26 -31.25
N LYS A 482 -7.10 -29.23 -31.20
CA LYS A 482 -6.18 -29.50 -30.10
C LYS A 482 -5.21 -28.33 -29.91
N ALA A 483 -4.99 -27.94 -28.66
CA ALA A 483 -3.66 -27.52 -28.22
C ALA A 483 -3.42 -28.01 -26.80
N GLU A 484 -2.32 -28.76 -26.66
CA GLU A 484 -1.77 -29.23 -25.39
C GLU A 484 -1.26 -28.04 -24.56
N THR A 485 -1.43 -28.09 -23.24
CA THR A 485 -0.35 -27.91 -22.25
C THR A 485 -0.93 -27.91 -20.84
N THR A 486 -0.63 -28.96 -20.09
CA THR A 486 -0.84 -29.04 -18.65
C THR A 486 0.16 -28.12 -17.94
N LYS A 487 -0.35 -27.11 -17.22
CA LYS A 487 0.41 -26.43 -16.14
C LYS A 487 -0.34 -26.62 -14.83
N LYS A 488 0.30 -27.36 -13.90
CA LYS A 488 -0.09 -27.51 -12.49
C LYS A 488 -0.40 -26.13 -11.89
N LEU A 489 -1.61 -25.96 -11.33
CA LEU A 489 -1.88 -24.95 -10.32
C LEU A 489 -2.39 -25.61 -9.04
N GLY A 490 -1.93 -25.07 -7.91
CA GLY A 490 -2.02 -25.62 -6.57
C GLY A 490 -3.44 -25.81 -6.05
N THR A 491 -3.51 -26.78 -5.16
CA THR A 491 -4.63 -27.21 -4.33
C THR A 491 -5.29 -26.07 -3.53
N LYS A 492 -6.61 -25.93 -3.67
CA LYS A 492 -7.50 -25.51 -2.57
C LYS A 492 -8.84 -26.24 -2.70
N LEU A 493 -9.08 -27.17 -1.78
CA LEU A 493 -10.34 -27.89 -1.61
C LEU A 493 -11.16 -27.12 -0.57
N VAL A 494 -12.32 -26.58 -0.96
CA VAL A 494 -13.25 -25.93 -0.03
C VAL A 494 -14.45 -26.84 0.18
N ILE A 495 -14.68 -27.27 1.43
CA ILE A 495 -15.92 -27.92 1.86
C ILE A 495 -16.56 -27.04 2.93
N GLY A 496 -17.59 -26.29 2.56
CA GLY A 496 -18.33 -25.41 3.46
C GLY A 496 -17.52 -24.20 3.96
N SER A 497 -17.89 -23.66 5.12
CA SER A 497 -17.41 -22.38 5.65
C SER A 497 -16.16 -22.46 6.55
N LYS A 498 -15.22 -23.36 6.26
CA LYS A 498 -13.93 -23.44 6.98
C LYS A 498 -12.79 -23.82 6.02
N GLU A 499 -11.77 -22.97 5.92
CA GLU A 499 -10.53 -23.26 5.17
C GLU A 499 -9.59 -24.14 6.01
N ILE A 500 -8.92 -25.11 5.37
CA ILE A 500 -7.76 -25.86 5.91
C ILE A 500 -6.52 -25.42 5.15
#